data_AF-A0A0M0J6H4-F1
#
_entry.id   AF-A0A0M0J6H4-F1
#
_cell.length_a   1.000
_cell.length_b   1.000
_cell.length_c   1.000
_cell.angle_alpha   90.00
_cell.angle_beta   90.00
_cell.angle_gamma   90.00
#
_symmetry.space_group_name_H-M   'P 1'
#
loop_
_entity.id
_entity.type
_entity.pdbx_description
1 polymer ?
#
loop_
_entity_poly.entity_id
_entity_poly.type
_entity_poly.pdbx_seq_one_letter_code
_entity_poly.pdbx_strand_id
1 'polypeptide(L)'
;MIFEGLVRVTTRENGRDVEREYGAGDLVIVPANTPHIFKAVNRTVMAEWWRGGSFEARYYRPYRKQVDEDLEWRNKCKDLLPMSPVLTWTDVKS
;
A
#
# COMPACT_ATOMS: atom_id res chain seq x y z
N MET A 1 -6.00 3.93 8.72
CA MET A 1 -7.11 4.82 8.30
C MET A 1 -6.87 5.26 6.88
N ILE A 2 -7.91 5.25 6.06
CA ILE A 2 -7.86 5.77 4.68
C ILE A 2 -8.43 7.19 4.68
N PHE A 3 -7.66 8.16 4.19
CA PHE A 3 -8.08 9.56 4.11
C PHE A 3 -8.60 9.93 2.72
N GLU A 4 -8.06 9.29 1.68
CA GLU A 4 -8.42 9.52 0.28
C GLU A 4 -8.18 8.25 -0.52
N GLY A 5 -8.98 8.03 -1.58
CA GLY A 5 -8.78 6.94 -2.54
C GLY A 5 -9.42 5.62 -2.12
N LEU A 6 -8.90 4.55 -2.71
CA LEU A 6 -9.38 3.17 -2.54
C LEU A 6 -8.19 2.22 -2.43
N VAL A 7 -8.16 1.43 -1.37
CA VAL A 7 -7.16 0.38 -1.16
C VAL A 7 -7.85 -0.98 -1.10
N ARG A 8 -7.26 -1.97 -1.78
CA ARG A 8 -7.56 -3.37 -1.55
C ARG A 8 -6.56 -3.93 -0.56
N VAL A 9 -7.06 -4.54 0.50
CA VAL A 9 -6.25 -5.17 1.55
C VAL A 9 -6.48 -6.66 1.50
N THR A 10 -5.40 -7.41 1.35
CA THR A 10 -5.43 -8.87 1.41
C THR A 10 -4.81 -9.30 2.73
N THR A 11 -5.53 -10.09 3.53
CA THR A 11 -5.06 -10.68 4.80
C THR A 11 -4.97 -12.20 4.67
N ARG A 12 -4.04 -12.83 5.39
CA ARG A 12 -4.00 -14.30 5.53
C ARG A 12 -4.79 -14.72 6.75
N GLU A 13 -6.00 -15.23 6.55
CA GLU A 13 -6.92 -15.66 7.61
C GLU A 13 -7.16 -17.17 7.49
N ASN A 14 -6.93 -17.92 8.58
CA ASN A 14 -7.15 -19.37 8.63
C ASN A 14 -6.51 -20.14 7.46
N GLY A 15 -5.32 -19.73 7.04
CA GLY A 15 -4.60 -20.36 5.94
C GLY A 15 -5.18 -20.05 4.55
N ARG A 16 -5.96 -18.99 4.40
CA ARG A 16 -6.48 -18.51 3.10
C ARG A 16 -6.33 -17.00 2.99
N ASP A 17 -6.29 -16.53 1.75
CA ASP A 17 -6.21 -15.10 1.47
C ASP A 17 -7.64 -14.55 1.40
N VAL A 18 -7.88 -13.44 2.11
CA VAL A 18 -9.16 -12.75 2.13
C VAL A 18 -8.93 -11.31 1.71
N GLU A 19 -9.62 -10.90 0.64
CA GLU A 19 -9.51 -9.55 0.10
C GLU A 19 -10.72 -8.71 0.51
N ARG A 20 -10.46 -7.45 0.91
CA ARG A 20 -11.48 -6.47 1.22
C ARG A 20 -11.05 -5.11 0.66
N GLU A 21 -12.01 -4.31 0.22
CA GLU A 21 -11.77 -2.95 -0.25
C GLU A 21 -12.19 -1.93 0.81
N TYR A 22 -11.38 -0.87 0.95
CA TYR A 22 -11.59 0.20 1.92
C TYR A 22 -11.38 1.55 1.24
N GLY A 23 -12.35 2.43 1.39
CA GLY A 23 -12.37 3.78 0.84
C GLY A 23 -12.09 4.85 1.89
N ALA A 24 -12.15 6.12 1.46
CA ALA A 24 -11.98 7.26 2.35
C ALA A 24 -12.95 7.23 3.56
N GLY A 25 -12.42 7.43 4.75
CA GLY A 25 -13.16 7.33 6.01
C GLY A 25 -13.07 5.96 6.68
N ASP A 26 -12.67 4.91 5.96
CA ASP A 26 -12.61 3.57 6.52
C ASP A 26 -11.39 3.35 7.43
N LEU A 27 -11.65 2.62 8.52
CA LEU A 27 -10.62 2.12 9.42
C LEU A 27 -10.37 0.64 9.15
N VAL A 28 -9.16 0.34 8.67
CA VAL A 28 -8.67 -1.04 8.56
C VAL A 28 -8.06 -1.46 9.90
N ILE A 29 -8.57 -2.54 10.49
CA ILE A 29 -8.00 -3.18 11.67
C ILE A 29 -7.31 -4.47 11.25
N VAL A 30 -5.98 -4.52 11.39
CA VAL A 30 -5.19 -5.73 11.15
C VAL A 30 -4.83 -6.35 12.50
N PRO A 31 -5.26 -7.59 12.79
CA PRO A 31 -4.88 -8.26 14.04
C PRO A 31 -3.37 -8.52 14.11
N ALA A 32 -2.84 -8.58 15.32
CA ALA A 32 -1.42 -8.86 15.55
C ALA A 32 -0.97 -10.17 14.84
N ASN A 33 0.22 -10.14 14.25
CA ASN A 33 0.82 -11.27 13.52
C ASN A 33 -0.01 -11.77 12.31
N THR A 34 -0.88 -10.93 11.75
CA THR A 34 -1.61 -11.25 10.51
C THR A 34 -0.82 -10.79 9.29
N PRO A 35 -0.35 -11.70 8.41
CA PRO A 35 0.21 -11.31 7.12
C PRO A 35 -0.81 -10.53 6.31
N HIS A 36 -0.38 -9.39 5.75
CA HIS A 36 -1.25 -8.54 4.95
C HIS A 36 -0.47 -7.80 3.86
N ILE A 37 -1.18 -7.36 2.82
CA ILE A 37 -0.66 -6.48 1.77
C ILE A 37 -1.69 -5.38 1.47
N PHE A 38 -1.21 -4.15 1.30
CA PHE A 38 -2.00 -3.02 0.87
C PHE A 38 -1.74 -2.78 -0.62
N LYS A 39 -2.79 -2.83 -1.45
CA LYS A 39 -2.73 -2.50 -2.87
C LYS A 39 -3.62 -1.30 -3.16
N ALA A 40 -2.99 -0.15 -3.37
CA ALA A 40 -3.71 1.05 -3.79
C ALA A 40 -4.32 0.82 -5.18
N VAL A 41 -5.64 0.95 -5.29
CA VAL A 41 -6.38 0.80 -6.56
C VAL A 41 -6.29 2.08 -7.38
N ASN A 42 -6.25 3.23 -6.69
CA ASN A 42 -6.01 4.55 -7.26
C ASN A 42 -5.08 5.36 -6.32
N ARG A 43 -4.85 6.65 -6.62
CA ARG A 43 -4.12 7.55 -5.71
C ARG A 43 -4.78 7.53 -4.34
N THR A 44 -4.08 6.96 -3.37
CA THR A 44 -4.60 6.68 -2.03
C THR A 44 -3.70 7.33 -1.01
N VAL A 45 -4.31 7.98 -0.01
CA VAL A 45 -3.60 8.53 1.15
C VAL A 45 -4.12 7.79 2.38
N MET A 46 -3.20 7.19 3.14
CA MET A 46 -3.53 6.46 4.36
C MET A 46 -2.47 6.69 5.44
N ALA A 47 -2.89 6.55 6.70
CA ALA A 47 -1.98 6.43 7.84
C ALA A 47 -2.13 5.07 8.51
N GLU A 48 -0.98 4.54 8.92
CA GLU A 48 -0.84 3.34 9.72
C GLU A 48 -0.26 3.73 11.08
N TRP A 49 -0.77 3.13 12.15
CA TRP A 49 -0.24 3.29 13.50
C TRP A 49 -0.44 2.01 14.30
N TRP A 50 0.48 1.77 15.23
CA TRP A 50 0.56 0.53 15.99
C TRP A 50 0.21 0.84 17.45
N ARG A 51 -0.56 -0.04 18.09
CA ARG A 51 -0.84 0.12 19.53
C ARG A 51 0.36 -0.42 20.33
N GLY A 52 1.23 0.51 20.72
CA GLY A 52 2.36 0.26 21.62
C GLY A 52 3.61 -0.29 20.92
N GLY A 53 4.78 0.18 21.37
CA GLY A 53 6.09 -0.29 20.91
C GLY A 53 6.73 0.54 19.80
N SER A 54 7.98 0.19 19.49
CA SER A 54 8.72 0.71 18.34
C SER A 54 8.30 0.00 17.07
N PHE A 55 8.55 0.63 15.92
CA PHE A 55 8.32 0.02 14.62
C PHE A 55 9.17 -1.25 14.44
N GLU A 56 8.53 -2.37 14.07
CA GLU A 56 9.20 -3.60 13.65
C GLU A 56 8.63 -4.08 12.31
N ALA A 57 9.49 -4.30 11.32
CA ALA A 57 9.07 -4.84 10.03
C ALA A 57 9.32 -6.36 9.99
N ARG A 58 8.24 -7.15 9.81
CA ARG A 58 8.30 -8.60 9.55
C ARG A 58 7.62 -8.88 8.22
N TYR A 59 8.32 -9.59 7.33
CA TYR A 59 7.83 -9.85 5.98
C TYR A 59 7.35 -11.28 5.82
N TYR A 60 6.10 -11.45 5.42
CA TYR A 60 5.61 -12.73 4.93
C TYR A 60 6.14 -12.96 3.52
N ARG A 61 7.06 -13.93 3.38
CA ARG A 61 7.82 -14.16 2.14
C ARG A 61 6.95 -14.28 0.87
N PRO A 62 5.79 -14.99 0.87
CA PRO A 62 4.94 -15.08 -0.32
C PRO A 62 4.40 -13.74 -0.81
N TYR A 63 4.04 -12.82 0.09
CA TYR A 63 3.59 -11.48 -0.30
C TYR A 63 4.76 -10.58 -0.64
N ARG A 64 5.87 -10.69 0.11
CA ARG A 64 7.07 -9.88 -0.14
C ARG A 64 7.64 -10.11 -1.54
N LYS A 65 7.62 -11.36 -2.01
CA LYS A 65 8.06 -11.71 -3.37
C LYS A 65 7.31 -10.91 -4.44
N GLN A 66 5.99 -10.78 -4.31
CA GLN A 66 5.16 -10.00 -5.26
C GLN A 66 5.56 -8.52 -5.27
N VAL A 67 5.84 -7.96 -4.08
CA VAL A 67 6.29 -6.56 -3.96
C VAL A 67 7.66 -6.36 -4.60
N ASP A 68 8.59 -7.30 -4.40
CA ASP A 68 9.93 -7.22 -4.97
C ASP A 68 9.87 -7.30 -6.51
N GLU A 69 9.08 -8.23 -7.07
CA GLU A 69 8.85 -8.37 -8.51
C GLU A 69 8.24 -7.10 -9.13
N ASP A 70 7.25 -6.50 -8.46
CA ASP A 70 6.63 -5.24 -8.90
C ASP A 70 7.63 -4.06 -8.89
N LEU A 71 8.51 -3.99 -7.87
CA LEU A 71 9.53 -2.95 -7.77
C LEU A 71 10.61 -3.11 -8.83
N GLU A 72 11.07 -4.34 -9.07
CA GLU A 72 12.02 -4.65 -10.13
C GLU A 72 11.47 -4.26 -11.50
N TRP A 73 10.22 -4.64 -11.80
CA TRP A 73 9.55 -4.26 -13.04
C TRP A 73 9.44 -2.74 -13.18
N ARG A 74 8.97 -2.03 -12.14
CA ARG A 74 8.88 -0.56 -12.15
C ARG A 74 10.24 0.06 -12.43
N ASN A 75 11.30 -0.40 -11.77
CA ASN A 75 12.64 0.13 -11.98
C ASN A 75 13.13 -0.07 -13.41
N LYS A 76 12.85 -1.23 -14.02
CA LYS A 76 13.18 -1.50 -15.42
C LYS A 76 12.42 -0.59 -16.39
N CYS A 77 11.16 -0.26 -16.09
CA CYS A 77 10.31 0.54 -16.97
C CYS A 77 10.42 2.06 -16.77
N LYS A 78 11.10 2.53 -15.71
CA LYS A 78 11.27 3.97 -15.43
C LYS A 78 11.87 4.75 -16.59
N ASP A 79 12.73 4.10 -17.38
CA ASP A 79 13.39 4.73 -18.53
C ASP A 79 12.62 4.55 -19.86
N LEU A 80 11.52 3.79 -19.84
CA LEU A 80 10.75 3.41 -21.04
C LEU A 80 9.43 4.18 -21.20
N LEU A 81 9.02 4.96 -20.18
CA LEU A 81 7.86 5.82 -20.25
C LEU A 81 8.32 7.28 -20.11
N PRO A 82 7.85 8.21 -20.96
CA PRO A 82 8.05 9.63 -20.68
C PRO A 82 7.43 9.89 -19.31
N MET A 83 8.26 10.30 -18.34
CA MET A 83 7.79 10.76 -17.05
C MET A 83 6.74 11.84 -17.32
N SER A 84 5.47 11.56 -17.02
CA SER A 84 4.50 12.65 -16.90
C SER A 84 5.10 13.63 -15.91
N PRO A 85 5.16 14.94 -16.24
CA PRO A 85 5.81 15.91 -15.38
C PRO A 85 5.15 15.80 -14.00
N VAL A 86 5.97 15.53 -13.00
CA VAL A 86 5.57 15.65 -11.61
C VAL A 86 5.21 17.13 -11.43
N LEU A 87 3.92 17.44 -11.32
CA LEU A 87 3.47 18.77 -10.89
C LEU A 87 4.12 19.04 -9.54
N THR A 88 5.10 19.93 -9.54
CA THR A 88 5.75 20.36 -8.31
C THR A 88 4.86 21.40 -7.63
N TRP A 89 4.92 21.45 -6.30
CA TRP A 89 4.11 22.35 -5.44
C TRP A 89 4.23 23.85 -5.79
N THR A 90 5.12 24.23 -6.71
CA THR A 90 5.28 25.57 -7.27
C THR A 90 4.20 25.97 -8.26
N ASP A 91 3.41 25.02 -8.77
CA ASP A 91 2.50 25.27 -9.91
C ASP A 91 1.06 25.60 -9.49
N VAL A 92 0.78 25.67 -8.18
CA VAL A 92 -0.51 26.09 -7.63
C VAL A 92 -0.37 27.44 -6.92
N LYS A 93 -0.28 28.51 -7.71
CA LYS A 93 -0.58 29.87 -7.24
C LYS A 93 -1.41 30.60 -8.29
N SER A 94 -2.69 30.77 -8.00
CA SER A 94 -3.57 31.85 -8.48
C SER A 94 -4.66 32.08 -7.45
#